data_AF-A0A966BQ24-F1
#
_entry.id   AF-A0A966BQ24-F1
#
_cell.length_a   1.000
_cell.length_b   1.000
_cell.length_c   1.000
_cell.angle_alpha   90.00
_cell.angle_beta   90.00
_cell.angle_gamma   90.00
#
_symmetry.space_group_name_H-M   'P 1'
#
loop_
_entity.id
_entity.type
_entity.pdbx_description
1 polymer ?
#
loop_
_entity_poly.entity_id
_entity_poly.type
_entity_poly.pdbx_seq_one_letter_code
_entity_poly.pdbx_strand_id
1 'polypeptide(L)'
;PKPGSAKSLDELRTALQNMPKVEQAQHDSAWAYKLDALLSFARVAVFILSGLLSLALIAITFNTIRLQILTQRDEIQVAKLIGASNGFIRRPFLFFGALQGLLGGITALLIISTSLLLLQPPLATLSRLYASNFSLQPLSLGDVLSLLLFSVYLGLLGAWLSVSRHLSHVESH
;
A
#
# COMPACT_ATOMS: atom_id res chain seq x y z
N PRO A 1 -8.68 10.89 60.34
CA PRO A 1 -7.44 10.09 60.13
C PRO A 1 -7.63 8.64 60.62
N LYS A 2 -7.91 7.71 59.70
CA LYS A 2 -7.84 6.26 59.97
C LYS A 2 -6.92 5.63 58.92
N PRO A 3 -5.89 4.87 59.32
CA PRO A 3 -4.81 4.45 58.43
C PRO A 3 -5.31 3.28 57.58
N GLY A 4 -5.69 3.56 56.32
CA GLY A 4 -5.87 2.54 55.29
C GLY A 4 -4.52 1.91 55.01
N SER A 5 -4.22 0.85 55.76
CA SER A 5 -2.88 0.31 55.92
C SER A 5 -2.30 -0.17 54.59
N ALA A 6 -1.04 0.17 54.33
CA ALA A 6 -0.24 -0.42 53.25
C ALA A 6 -0.27 -1.97 53.28
N LYS A 7 -0.47 -2.56 54.47
CA LYS A 7 -0.65 -4.01 54.65
C LYS A 7 -1.87 -4.59 53.91
N SER A 8 -3.01 -3.90 53.91
CA SER A 8 -4.21 -4.39 53.18
C SER A 8 -4.04 -4.36 51.66
N LEU A 9 -3.18 -3.48 51.14
CA LEU A 9 -2.84 -3.45 49.70
C LEU A 9 -1.82 -4.53 49.35
N ASP A 10 -0.85 -4.81 50.22
CA ASP A 10 0.10 -5.92 50.03
C ASP A 10 -0.59 -7.29 50.16
N GLU A 11 -1.55 -7.45 51.07
CA GLU A 11 -2.36 -8.67 51.18
C GLU A 11 -3.24 -8.88 49.94
N LEU A 12 -3.87 -7.83 49.39
CA LEU A 12 -4.60 -7.88 48.13
C LEU A 12 -3.68 -8.20 46.93
N ARG A 13 -2.47 -7.64 46.89
CA ARG A 13 -1.48 -7.91 45.84
C ARG A 13 -0.99 -9.35 45.87
N THR A 14 -0.74 -9.89 47.06
CA THR A 14 -0.29 -11.27 47.26
C THR A 14 -1.42 -12.28 46.97
N ALA A 15 -2.67 -11.94 47.32
CA ALA A 15 -3.85 -12.73 46.99
C ALA A 15 -4.13 -12.75 45.47
N LEU A 16 -3.91 -11.64 44.75
CA LEU A 16 -4.05 -11.56 43.30
C LEU A 16 -2.93 -12.28 42.54
N GLN A 17 -1.70 -12.31 43.08
CA GLN A 17 -0.58 -13.06 42.51
C GLN A 17 -0.71 -14.58 42.69
N ASN A 18 -1.42 -15.04 43.72
CA ASN A 18 -1.67 -16.47 43.97
C ASN A 18 -2.89 -17.03 43.22
N MET A 19 -3.57 -16.22 42.39
CA MET A 19 -4.62 -16.72 41.50
C MET A 19 -4.01 -17.08 40.13
N PRO A 20 -4.02 -18.37 39.71
CA PRO A 20 -3.39 -18.83 38.46
C PRO A 20 -3.94 -18.18 37.18
N LYS A 21 -5.08 -17.47 37.26
CA LYS A 21 -5.66 -16.73 36.14
C LYS A 21 -4.97 -15.39 35.84
N VAL A 22 -4.21 -14.80 36.77
CA VAL A 22 -3.56 -13.49 36.55
C VAL A 22 -2.19 -13.64 35.88
N GLU A 23 -1.49 -14.74 36.15
CA GLU A 23 -0.24 -15.09 35.46
C GLU A 23 -0.51 -15.42 33.97
N GLN A 24 -1.62 -16.10 33.68
CA GLN A 24 -2.06 -16.44 32.32
C GLN A 24 -2.49 -15.19 31.52
N ALA A 25 -3.18 -14.23 32.15
CA ALA A 25 -3.53 -12.95 31.54
C ALA A 25 -2.31 -12.03 31.31
N GLN A 26 -1.30 -12.07 32.20
CA GLN A 26 -0.04 -11.36 31.95
C GLN A 26 0.78 -12.01 30.82
N HIS A 27 0.81 -13.34 30.73
CA HIS A 27 1.49 -14.06 29.65
C HIS A 27 0.86 -13.76 28.28
N ASP A 28 -0.48 -13.76 28.21
CA ASP A 28 -1.23 -13.40 27.00
C ASP A 28 -0.99 -11.94 26.59
N SER A 29 -0.94 -11.02 27.57
CA SER A 29 -0.66 -9.61 27.27
C SER A 29 0.77 -9.38 26.77
N ALA A 30 1.79 -10.01 27.37
CA ALA A 30 3.17 -9.87 26.95
C ALA A 30 3.44 -10.47 25.57
N TRP A 31 2.78 -11.59 25.24
CA TRP A 31 2.82 -12.16 23.89
C TRP A 31 2.10 -11.27 22.87
N ALA A 32 0.93 -10.73 23.23
CA ALA A 32 0.19 -9.78 22.38
C ALA A 32 0.99 -8.51 22.10
N TYR A 33 1.70 -7.95 23.09
CA TYR A 33 2.60 -6.81 22.90
C TYR A 33 3.77 -7.13 21.95
N LYS A 34 4.35 -8.34 22.04
CA LYS A 34 5.41 -8.77 21.10
C LYS A 34 4.87 -8.92 19.69
N LEU A 35 3.68 -9.51 19.53
CA LEU A 35 3.03 -9.65 18.23
C LEU A 35 2.68 -8.28 17.63
N ASP A 36 2.12 -7.36 18.42
CA ASP A 36 1.82 -6.01 17.97
C ASP A 36 3.08 -5.24 17.54
N ALA A 37 4.18 -5.37 18.29
CA ALA A 37 5.46 -4.80 17.90
C ALA A 37 5.96 -5.39 16.56
N LEU A 38 5.87 -6.70 16.34
CA LEU A 38 6.21 -7.34 15.07
C LEU A 38 5.33 -6.86 13.92
N LEU A 39 4.01 -6.72 14.15
CA LEU A 39 3.07 -6.19 13.17
C LEU A 39 3.35 -4.71 12.84
N SER A 40 3.72 -3.90 13.83
CA SER A 40 4.11 -2.51 13.60
C SER A 40 5.37 -2.41 12.75
N PHE A 41 6.36 -3.27 12.99
CA PHE A 41 7.59 -3.34 12.20
C PHE A 41 7.28 -3.75 10.76
N ALA A 42 6.46 -4.80 10.58
CA ALA A 42 6.02 -5.25 9.28
C ALA A 42 5.26 -4.16 8.51
N ARG A 43 4.39 -3.40 9.19
CA ARG A 43 3.66 -2.28 8.59
C ARG A 43 4.60 -1.21 8.04
N VAL A 44 5.62 -0.82 8.82
CA VAL A 44 6.64 0.15 8.37
C VAL A 44 7.41 -0.39 7.16
N ALA A 45 7.81 -1.67 7.19
CA ALA A 45 8.49 -2.31 6.07
C ALA A 45 7.65 -2.31 4.79
N VAL A 46 6.35 -2.59 4.89
CA VAL A 46 5.42 -2.53 3.75
C VAL A 46 5.31 -1.11 3.19
N PHE A 47 5.23 -0.08 4.05
CA PHE A 47 5.20 1.31 3.59
C PHE A 47 6.49 1.72 2.86
N ILE A 48 7.65 1.32 3.37
CA ILE A 48 8.94 1.57 2.71
C ILE A 48 8.98 0.89 1.33
N LEU A 49 8.59 -0.37 1.26
CA LEU A 49 8.57 -1.14 0.01
C LEU A 49 7.58 -0.54 -0.99
N SER A 50 6.39 -0.14 -0.53
CA SER A 50 5.38 0.54 -1.36
C SER A 50 5.92 1.86 -1.94
N GLY A 51 6.61 2.66 -1.13
CA GLY A 51 7.28 3.88 -1.59
C GLY A 51 8.36 3.60 -2.64
N LEU A 52 9.21 2.60 -2.40
CA LEU A 52 10.27 2.21 -3.34
C LEU A 52 9.70 1.73 -4.68
N LEU A 53 8.69 0.87 -4.65
CA LEU A 53 8.02 0.38 -5.86
C LEU A 53 7.31 1.50 -6.61
N SER A 54 6.72 2.47 -5.90
CA SER A 54 6.11 3.65 -6.51
C SER A 54 7.16 4.50 -7.24
N LEU A 55 8.34 4.71 -6.64
CA LEU A 55 9.45 5.40 -7.29
C LEU A 55 9.97 4.63 -8.52
N ALA A 56 10.09 3.31 -8.41
CA ALA A 56 10.49 2.46 -9.53
C ALA A 56 9.49 2.55 -10.70
N LEU A 57 8.19 2.53 -10.42
CA LEU A 57 7.15 2.71 -11.43
C LEU A 57 7.29 4.06 -12.13
N ILE A 58 7.46 5.14 -11.37
CA ILE A 58 7.68 6.48 -11.92
C ILE A 58 8.92 6.51 -12.82
N ALA A 59 10.04 5.91 -12.38
CA ALA A 59 11.28 5.86 -13.15
C ALA A 59 11.13 5.04 -14.46
N ILE A 60 10.41 3.92 -14.41
CA ILE A 60 10.13 3.09 -15.59
C ILE A 60 9.27 3.88 -16.58
N THR A 61 8.13 4.43 -16.13
CA THR A 61 7.24 5.24 -16.98
C THR A 61 7.96 6.45 -17.55
N PHE A 62 8.84 7.10 -16.76
CA PHE A 62 9.71 8.17 -17.23
C PHE A 62 10.57 7.73 -18.42
N ASN A 63 11.29 6.63 -18.25
CA ASN A 63 12.19 6.12 -19.29
C ASN A 63 11.42 5.67 -20.54
N THR A 64 10.26 5.01 -20.36
CA THR A 64 9.41 4.57 -21.46
C THR A 64 8.89 5.76 -22.27
N ILE A 65 8.39 6.82 -21.62
CA ILE A 65 7.94 8.03 -22.32
C ILE A 65 9.09 8.69 -23.06
N ARG A 66 10.27 8.80 -22.43
CA ARG A 66 11.47 9.36 -23.09
C ARG A 66 11.82 8.59 -24.36
N LEU A 67 11.80 7.26 -24.31
CA LEU A 67 12.05 6.42 -25.48
C LEU A 67 10.98 6.63 -26.56
N GLN A 68 9.69 6.69 -26.20
CA GLN A 68 8.62 6.95 -27.18
C GLN A 68 8.77 8.30 -27.87
N ILE A 69 9.09 9.36 -27.11
CA ILE A 69 9.33 10.70 -27.66
C ILE A 69 10.50 10.70 -28.64
N LEU A 70 11.59 9.99 -28.31
CA LEU A 70 12.75 9.88 -29.20
C LEU A 70 12.41 9.16 -30.51
N THR A 71 11.63 8.08 -30.44
CA THR A 71 11.20 7.33 -31.63
C THR A 71 10.23 8.11 -32.50
N GLN A 72 9.38 8.96 -31.92
CA GLN A 72 8.39 9.78 -32.64
C GLN A 72 8.84 11.23 -32.87
N ARG A 73 10.15 11.51 -32.71
CA ARG A 73 10.68 12.87 -32.74
C ARG A 73 10.37 13.60 -34.04
N ASP A 74 10.50 12.91 -35.17
CA ASP A 74 10.30 13.50 -36.50
C ASP A 74 8.83 13.87 -36.75
N GLU A 75 7.89 13.00 -36.36
CA GLU A 75 6.46 13.30 -36.41
C GLU A 75 6.09 14.49 -35.51
N ILE A 76 6.66 14.54 -34.30
CA ILE A 76 6.44 15.65 -33.36
C ILE A 76 6.96 16.97 -33.95
N GLN A 77 8.10 16.96 -34.64
CA GLN A 77 8.63 18.14 -35.31
C GLN A 77 7.72 18.62 -36.45
N VAL A 78 7.25 17.71 -37.30
CA VAL A 78 6.28 18.03 -38.37
C VAL A 78 4.98 18.57 -37.78
N ALA A 79 4.47 17.94 -36.72
CA ALA A 79 3.26 18.40 -36.02
C ALA A 79 3.42 19.81 -35.44
N LYS A 80 4.59 20.12 -34.86
CA LYS A 80 4.87 21.48 -34.36
C LYS A 80 4.96 22.51 -35.50
N LEU A 81 5.51 22.15 -36.65
CA LEU A 81 5.61 23.03 -37.83
C LEU A 81 4.24 23.43 -38.37
N ILE A 82 3.25 22.54 -38.32
CA ILE A 82 1.86 22.83 -38.72
C ILE A 82 1.02 23.46 -37.59
N GLY A 83 1.64 23.85 -36.47
CA GLY A 83 0.99 24.59 -35.37
C GLY A 83 0.36 23.73 -34.27
N ALA A 84 0.76 22.46 -34.11
CA ALA A 84 0.22 21.63 -33.03
C ALA A 84 0.56 22.19 -31.64
N SER A 85 -0.46 22.33 -30.79
CA SER A 85 -0.28 22.78 -29.41
C SER A 85 0.51 21.78 -28.56
N ASN A 86 1.30 22.26 -27.60
CA ASN A 86 1.99 21.42 -26.63
C ASN A 86 1.03 20.45 -25.91
N GLY A 87 -0.23 20.83 -25.69
CA GLY A 87 -1.25 19.97 -25.08
C GLY A 87 -1.64 18.76 -25.94
N PHE A 88 -1.65 18.89 -27.26
CA PHE A 88 -1.93 17.77 -28.17
C PHE A 88 -0.87 16.68 -28.07
N ILE A 89 0.40 17.08 -27.96
CA ILE A 89 1.55 16.18 -27.81
C ILE A 89 1.52 15.46 -26.45
N ARG A 90 1.05 16.10 -25.37
CA ARG A 90 1.08 15.52 -24.00
C ARG A 90 0.01 14.45 -23.74
N ARG A 91 -1.17 14.56 -24.36
CA ARG A 91 -2.32 13.69 -24.12
C ARG A 91 -2.05 12.19 -24.29
N PRO A 92 -1.44 11.71 -25.40
CA PRO A 92 -1.20 10.27 -25.57
C PRO A 92 -0.33 9.70 -24.45
N PHE A 93 0.69 10.42 -23.99
CA PHE A 93 1.58 9.97 -22.92
C PHE A 93 0.87 9.84 -21.56
N LEU A 94 -0.03 10.78 -21.23
CA LEU A 94 -0.84 10.69 -20.02
C LEU A 94 -1.80 9.50 -20.07
N PHE A 95 -2.36 9.20 -21.25
CA PHE A 95 -3.21 8.03 -21.45
C PHE A 95 -2.44 6.72 -21.23
N PHE A 96 -1.23 6.60 -21.77
CA PHE A 96 -0.37 5.43 -21.51
C PHE A 96 -0.04 5.27 -20.03
N GLY A 97 0.27 6.37 -19.32
CA GLY A 97 0.50 6.34 -17.87
C GLY A 97 -0.71 5.87 -17.07
N ALA A 98 -1.90 6.39 -17.39
CA ALA A 98 -3.15 5.97 -16.76
C ALA A 98 -3.44 4.48 -17.02
N LEU A 99 -3.26 4.03 -18.26
CA LEU A 99 -3.49 2.63 -18.65
C LEU A 99 -2.51 1.69 -17.93
N GLN A 100 -1.23 2.06 -17.84
CA GLN A 100 -0.23 1.28 -17.11
C GLN A 100 -0.57 1.21 -15.61
N GLY A 101 -1.01 2.31 -15.01
CA GLY A 101 -1.50 2.33 -13.62
C GLY A 101 -2.74 1.47 -13.41
N LEU A 102 -3.69 1.51 -14.34
CA LEU A 102 -4.91 0.70 -14.30
C LEU A 102 -4.60 -0.80 -14.40
N LEU A 103 -3.75 -1.21 -15.36
CA LEU A 103 -3.33 -2.60 -15.51
C LEU A 103 -2.55 -3.08 -14.28
N GLY A 104 -1.71 -2.24 -13.70
CA GLY A 104 -1.04 -2.52 -12.43
C GLY A 104 -2.03 -2.75 -11.30
N GLY A 105 -3.05 -1.89 -11.17
CA GLY A 105 -4.11 -2.02 -10.17
C GLY A 105 -4.94 -3.30 -10.34
N ILE A 106 -5.32 -3.65 -11.57
CA ILE A 106 -6.03 -4.91 -11.87
C ILE A 106 -5.15 -6.11 -11.50
N THR A 107 -3.87 -6.08 -11.85
CA THR A 107 -2.92 -7.15 -11.52
C THR A 107 -2.78 -7.30 -10.00
N ALA A 108 -2.68 -6.20 -9.26
CA ALA A 108 -2.65 -6.21 -7.80
C ALA A 108 -3.94 -6.81 -7.22
N LEU A 109 -5.11 -6.44 -7.73
CA LEU A 109 -6.39 -7.03 -7.31
C LEU A 109 -6.45 -8.53 -7.55
N LEU A 110 -5.97 -9.00 -8.69
CA LEU A 110 -5.90 -10.43 -8.99
C LEU A 110 -4.99 -11.17 -8.01
N ILE A 111 -3.82 -10.60 -7.70
CA ILE A 111 -2.90 -11.16 -6.72
C ILE A 111 -3.57 -11.24 -5.35
N ILE A 112 -4.15 -10.13 -4.85
CA ILE A 112 -4.79 -10.09 -3.53
C ILE A 112 -5.96 -11.09 -3.48
N SER A 113 -6.81 -11.10 -4.50
CA SER A 113 -7.98 -12.01 -4.56
C SER A 113 -7.53 -13.48 -4.57
N THR A 114 -6.50 -13.81 -5.34
CA THR A 114 -5.93 -15.17 -5.40
C THR A 114 -5.30 -15.55 -4.07
N SER A 115 -4.54 -14.65 -3.44
CA SER A 115 -3.97 -14.87 -2.11
C SER A 115 -5.05 -15.14 -1.07
N LEU A 116 -6.14 -14.36 -1.06
CA LEU A 116 -7.26 -14.57 -0.14
C LEU A 116 -7.90 -15.95 -0.35
N LEU A 117 -8.12 -16.38 -1.60
CA LEU A 117 -8.67 -17.69 -1.91
C LEU A 117 -7.75 -18.83 -1.46
N LEU A 118 -6.44 -18.68 -1.60
CA LEU A 118 -5.44 -19.68 -1.16
C LEU A 118 -5.30 -19.75 0.37
N LEU A 119 -5.51 -18.64 1.07
CA LEU A 119 -5.40 -18.53 2.53
C LEU A 119 -6.67 -18.97 3.27
N GLN A 120 -7.83 -18.94 2.62
CA GLN A 120 -9.11 -19.34 3.22
C GLN A 120 -9.13 -20.79 3.78
N PRO A 121 -8.68 -21.84 3.07
CA PRO A 121 -8.75 -23.21 3.57
C PRO A 121 -7.90 -23.48 4.83
N PRO A 122 -6.63 -23.03 4.91
CA PRO A 122 -5.83 -23.11 6.14
C PRO A 122 -6.47 -22.35 7.31
N LEU A 123 -7.02 -21.15 7.05
CA LEU A 123 -7.64 -20.32 8.09
C LEU A 123 -8.97 -20.90 8.59
N ALA A 124 -9.77 -21.51 7.71
CA ALA A 124 -10.99 -22.21 8.09
C ALA A 124 -10.68 -23.39 9.04
N THR A 125 -9.57 -24.10 8.81
CA THR A 125 -9.12 -25.21 9.67
C THR A 125 -8.69 -24.72 11.05
N LEU A 126 -7.98 -23.60 11.13
CA LEU A 126 -7.57 -22.97 12.40
C LEU A 126 -8.76 -22.37 13.18
N SER A 127 -9.72 -21.76 12.48
CA SER A 127 -10.91 -21.14 13.11
C SER A 127 -11.79 -22.16 13.85
N ARG A 128 -11.89 -23.40 13.34
CA ARG A 128 -12.57 -24.50 14.02
C ARG A 128 -11.85 -24.96 15.28
N LEU A 129 -10.52 -24.85 15.35
CA LEU A 129 -9.73 -25.23 16.52
C LEU A 129 -9.74 -24.16 17.62
N TYR A 130 -9.90 -22.88 17.26
CA TYR A 130 -9.74 -21.75 18.19
C TYR A 130 -11.05 -21.03 18.56
N ALA A 131 -12.21 -21.42 18.03
CA ALA A 131 -13.52 -20.81 18.29
C ALA A 131 -13.55 -19.26 18.15
N SER A 132 -12.59 -18.70 17.43
CA SER A 132 -12.56 -17.27 17.11
C SER A 132 -13.20 -17.09 15.74
N ASN A 133 -14.18 -16.18 15.65
CA ASN A 133 -14.83 -15.78 14.41
C ASN A 133 -13.87 -14.98 13.51
N PHE A 134 -12.76 -15.58 13.06
CA PHE A 134 -11.89 -15.01 12.03
C PHE A 134 -12.59 -15.15 10.68
N SER A 135 -13.52 -14.23 10.41
CA SER A 135 -14.03 -14.04 9.07
C SER A 135 -13.04 -13.17 8.32
N LEU A 136 -12.32 -13.76 7.35
CA LEU A 136 -11.66 -12.97 6.33
C LEU A 136 -12.75 -12.20 5.59
N GLN A 137 -12.91 -10.91 5.89
CA GLN A 137 -13.83 -10.09 5.14
C GLN A 137 -13.34 -10.05 3.68
N PRO A 138 -14.19 -10.42 2.71
CA PRO A 138 -13.85 -10.22 1.30
C PRO A 138 -13.64 -8.72 1.07
N LEU A 139 -12.76 -8.40 0.12
CA LEU A 139 -12.51 -7.02 -0.31
C LEU A 139 -13.84 -6.31 -0.58
N SER A 140 -14.07 -5.19 0.12
CA SER A 140 -15.24 -4.36 -0.14
C SER A 140 -15.10 -3.73 -1.53
N LEU A 141 -16.23 -3.42 -2.16
CA LEU A 141 -16.24 -2.62 -3.39
C LEU A 141 -15.50 -1.29 -3.21
N GLY A 142 -15.53 -0.72 -1.99
CA GLY A 142 -14.77 0.49 -1.66
C GLY A 142 -13.25 0.29 -1.68
N ASP A 143 -12.77 -0.86 -1.21
CA ASP A 143 -11.33 -1.18 -1.20
C ASP A 143 -10.81 -1.42 -2.62
N VAL A 144 -11.60 -2.14 -3.42
CA VAL A 144 -11.30 -2.39 -4.84
C VAL A 144 -11.22 -1.07 -5.61
N LEU A 145 -12.21 -0.20 -5.42
CA LEU A 145 -12.28 1.08 -6.13
C LEU A 145 -11.15 2.01 -5.69
N SER A 146 -10.89 2.13 -4.39
CA SER A 146 -9.81 2.97 -3.88
C SER A 146 -8.43 2.49 -4.35
N LEU A 147 -8.19 1.18 -4.40
CA LEU A 147 -6.96 0.60 -4.92
C LEU A 147 -6.77 0.91 -6.41
N LEU A 148 -7.82 0.75 -7.22
CA LEU A 148 -7.77 1.08 -8.65
C LEU A 148 -7.52 2.57 -8.87
N LEU A 149 -8.26 3.43 -8.17
CA LEU A 149 -8.07 4.88 -8.25
C LEU A 149 -6.66 5.29 -7.85
N PHE A 150 -6.12 4.72 -6.77
CA PHE A 150 -4.77 4.99 -6.33
C PHE A 150 -3.71 4.52 -7.35
N SER A 151 -3.91 3.35 -7.95
CA SER A 151 -3.00 2.81 -8.97
C SER A 151 -2.99 3.68 -10.24
N VAL A 152 -4.16 4.11 -10.70
CA VAL A 152 -4.30 5.04 -11.83
C VAL A 152 -3.69 6.39 -11.48
N TYR A 153 -3.93 6.89 -10.28
CA TYR A 153 -3.37 8.16 -9.80
C TYR A 153 -1.83 8.13 -9.80
N LEU A 154 -1.21 7.07 -9.29
CA LEU A 154 0.24 6.91 -9.34
C LEU A 154 0.78 6.83 -10.77
N GLY A 155 0.11 6.10 -11.67
CA GLY A 155 0.49 6.02 -13.09
C GLY A 155 0.40 7.38 -13.80
N LEU A 156 -0.67 8.13 -13.52
CA LEU A 156 -0.85 9.51 -14.01
C LEU A 156 0.20 10.47 -13.46
N LEU A 157 0.50 10.41 -12.17
CA LEU A 157 1.54 11.22 -11.55
C LEU A 157 2.91 10.94 -12.18
N GLY A 158 3.26 9.66 -12.38
CA GLY A 158 4.52 9.29 -13.03
C GLY A 158 4.62 9.82 -14.46
N ALA A 159 3.55 9.69 -15.25
CA ALA A 159 3.51 10.22 -16.60
C ALA A 159 3.54 11.76 -16.64
N TRP A 160 2.79 12.43 -15.77
CA TRP A 160 2.78 13.88 -15.68
C TRP A 160 4.15 14.44 -15.30
N LEU A 161 4.80 13.84 -14.30
CA LEU A 161 6.13 14.25 -13.84
C LEU A 161 7.22 14.01 -14.90
N SER A 162 7.03 12.99 -15.75
CA SER A 162 7.90 12.73 -16.90
C SER A 162 7.75 13.78 -18.00
N VAL A 163 6.52 14.04 -18.40
CA VAL A 163 6.20 14.98 -19.46
C VAL A 163 6.59 16.42 -19.08
N SER A 164 6.35 16.82 -17.83
CA SER A 164 6.70 18.15 -17.34
C SER A 164 8.22 18.38 -17.36
N ARG A 165 9.02 17.41 -16.91
CA ARG A 165 10.48 17.48 -16.94
C ARG A 165 11.07 17.46 -18.34
N HIS A 166 10.50 16.68 -19.27
CA HIS A 166 11.06 16.60 -20.62
C HIS A 166 10.76 17.85 -21.45
N LEU A 167 9.57 18.44 -21.29
CA LEU A 167 9.22 19.66 -22.01
C LEU A 167 9.91 20.90 -21.45
N SER A 168 10.17 20.98 -20.15
CA SER A 168 10.94 22.09 -19.57
C SER A 168 12.39 22.15 -20.06
N HIS A 169 12.96 21.03 -20.53
CA HIS A 169 14.32 20.99 -21.09
C HIS A 169 14.39 21.41 -22.57
N VAL A 170 13.26 21.45 -23.28
CA VAL A 170 13.20 21.85 -24.70
C VAL A 170 12.99 23.36 -24.85
N GLU A 171 12.52 24.05 -23.81
CA GLU A 171 12.26 25.50 -23.82
C GLU A 171 13.48 26.36 -23.44
N SER A 172 14.61 25.74 -23.07
CA SER A 172 15.83 26.45 -22.65
C SER A 172 16.92 26.57 -23.73
N HIS A 173 16.64 26.20 -24.98
CA HIS A 173 17.56 26.34 -26.12
C HIS A 173 16.86 26.89 -27.36
#